data_AF-A0AA37LUN3-F1
#
_entry.id   AF-A0AA37LUN3-F1
#
_cell.length_a   1.000
_cell.length_b   1.000
_cell.length_c   1.000
_cell.angle_alpha   90.00
_cell.angle_beta   90.00
_cell.angle_gamma   90.00
#
_symmetry.space_group_name_H-M   'P 1'
#
loop_
_entity.id
_entity.type
_entity.pdbx_description
1 polymer ?
#
loop_
_entity_poly.entity_id
_entity_poly.type
_entity_poly.pdbx_seq_one_letter_code
_entity_poly.pdbx_strand_id
1 'polypeptide(L)'
;MAPSTLNEDTLASTPVDKEYYNRKAKPLPEDPTLRSYVENVLRDGYVIIPNAFTETEAVEAIAEIDRLHGKGPKTGSNFFDGYKTNRILSLLGKTRVFDKFCLLPQVHALNDYFLDEDYLFYIMETIVINPGEKNQVLHHDDGVTHLPRPRPPVTAATMIVLDDYTETNGATRIIPGSHLWGNDRVGEEHEAISAVCPRGV
;
A
#
# COMPACT_ATOMS: atom_id res chain seq x y z
N MET A 1 -1.84 -43.88 46.76
CA MET A 1 -1.46 -43.37 45.42
C MET A 1 -2.34 -42.19 45.11
N ALA A 2 -1.81 -40.98 45.25
CA ALA A 2 -2.51 -39.74 44.91
C ALA A 2 -2.32 -39.44 43.41
N PRO A 3 -3.33 -38.91 42.70
CA PRO A 3 -3.24 -38.63 41.28
C PRO A 3 -2.34 -37.42 41.02
N SER A 4 -1.45 -37.53 40.04
CA SER A 4 -0.61 -36.44 39.58
C SER A 4 -1.45 -35.36 38.90
N THR A 5 -1.46 -34.16 39.46
CA THR A 5 -1.95 -32.95 38.79
C THR A 5 -1.05 -32.66 37.59
N LEU A 6 -1.61 -32.71 36.39
CA LEU A 6 -1.00 -32.13 35.20
C LEU A 6 -0.88 -30.62 35.43
N ASN A 7 0.36 -30.10 35.42
CA ASN A 7 0.62 -28.67 35.43
C ASN A 7 0.20 -28.10 34.07
N GLU A 8 -1.00 -27.54 34.00
CA GLU A 8 -1.34 -26.50 33.04
C GLU A 8 -0.62 -25.22 33.47
N ASP A 9 0.64 -25.04 33.08
CA ASP A 9 1.20 -23.70 33.00
C ASP A 9 2.51 -23.67 32.21
N THR A 10 2.62 -22.64 31.37
CA THR A 10 3.82 -22.15 30.66
C THR A 10 4.26 -22.85 29.37
N LEU A 11 3.38 -22.86 28.36
CA LEU A 11 3.83 -22.53 26.99
C LEU A 11 3.78 -21.01 26.82
N ALA A 12 4.50 -20.28 27.68
CA ALA A 12 4.82 -18.88 27.38
C ALA A 12 5.79 -18.93 26.21
N SER A 13 5.32 -18.58 25.01
CA SER A 13 6.17 -18.47 23.83
C SER A 13 7.36 -17.59 24.21
N THR A 14 8.58 -18.11 24.06
CA THR A 14 9.80 -17.32 24.19
C THR A 14 9.61 -16.05 23.35
N PRO A 15 9.84 -14.84 23.89
CA PRO A 15 9.71 -13.63 23.10
C PRO A 15 10.55 -13.80 21.84
N VAL A 16 9.92 -13.82 20.66
CA VAL A 16 10.66 -13.88 19.40
C VAL A 16 11.56 -12.66 19.39
N ASP A 17 12.86 -12.90 19.28
CA ASP A 17 13.88 -11.88 19.44
C ASP A 17 13.61 -10.70 18.50
N LYS A 18 13.65 -9.48 19.03
CA LYS A 18 13.54 -8.25 18.24
C LYS A 18 14.63 -8.20 17.17
N GLU A 19 15.77 -8.86 17.40
CA GLU A 19 16.83 -8.99 16.39
C GLU A 19 16.37 -9.71 15.12
N TYR A 20 15.45 -10.68 15.21
CA TYR A 20 14.97 -11.42 14.03
C TYR A 20 14.16 -10.53 13.08
N TYR A 21 13.42 -9.57 13.62
CA TYR A 21 12.63 -8.61 12.86
C TYR A 21 13.39 -7.32 12.59
N ASN A 22 14.69 -7.23 12.89
CA ASN A 22 15.45 -6.05 12.52
C ASN A 22 15.73 -6.06 11.02
N ARG A 23 15.37 -4.97 10.35
CA ARG A 23 15.73 -4.76 8.96
C ARG A 23 17.25 -4.85 8.81
N LYS A 24 17.73 -5.78 7.98
CA LYS A 24 19.13 -5.76 7.55
C LYS A 24 19.32 -4.53 6.67
N ALA A 25 20.15 -3.59 7.13
CA ALA A 25 20.40 -2.36 6.40
C ALA A 25 20.99 -2.68 5.02
N LYS A 26 20.25 -2.34 3.96
CA LYS A 26 20.76 -2.34 2.59
C LYS A 26 21.46 -1.00 2.33
N PRO A 27 22.51 -0.95 1.49
CA PRO A 27 23.11 0.33 1.12
C PRO A 27 22.10 1.20 0.38
N LEU A 28 22.15 2.51 0.61
CA LEU A 28 21.34 3.46 -0.17
C LEU A 28 21.75 3.42 -1.64
N PRO A 29 20.81 3.62 -2.59
CA PRO A 29 21.13 3.75 -4.01
C PRO A 29 22.23 4.79 -4.27
N GLU A 30 23.07 4.53 -5.28
CA GLU A 30 24.06 5.51 -5.76
C GLU A 30 23.39 6.62 -6.59
N ASP A 31 22.34 6.28 -7.35
CA ASP A 31 21.54 7.25 -8.08
C ASP A 31 20.87 8.23 -7.10
N PRO A 32 21.09 9.55 -7.24
CA PRO A 32 20.63 10.53 -6.27
C PRO A 32 19.09 10.65 -6.21
N THR A 33 18.40 10.39 -7.32
CA THR A 33 16.94 10.42 -7.38
C THR A 33 16.35 9.25 -6.60
N LEU A 34 16.80 8.03 -6.89
CA LEU A 34 16.37 6.82 -6.18
C LEU A 34 16.75 6.87 -4.69
N ARG A 35 17.92 7.41 -4.37
CA ARG A 35 18.32 7.66 -2.97
C ARG A 35 17.33 8.57 -2.26
N SER A 36 16.95 9.69 -2.89
CA SER A 36 15.98 10.62 -2.31
C SER A 36 14.62 9.95 -2.08
N TYR A 37 14.17 9.08 -2.99
CA TYR A 37 12.93 8.34 -2.79
C TYR A 37 13.00 7.38 -1.60
N VAL A 38 14.10 6.64 -1.49
CA VAL A 38 14.35 5.77 -0.34
C VAL A 38 14.36 6.56 0.97
N GLU A 39 15.06 7.69 1.01
CA GLU A 39 15.13 8.55 2.19
C GLU A 39 13.77 9.14 2.58
N ASN A 40 12.94 9.51 1.60
CA ASN A 40 11.56 9.96 1.86
C ASN A 40 10.71 8.85 2.47
N VAL A 41 10.75 7.62 1.94
CA VAL A 41 9.99 6.50 2.52
C VAL A 41 10.51 6.14 3.92
N LEU A 42 11.82 6.21 4.16
CA LEU A 42 12.38 6.01 5.51
C LEU A 42 11.84 7.02 6.52
N ARG A 43 11.78 8.31 6.13
CA ARG A 43 11.33 9.41 6.99
C ARG A 43 9.81 9.43 7.18
N ASP A 44 9.07 9.37 6.07
CA ASP A 44 7.64 9.69 6.04
C ASP A 44 6.76 8.46 5.84
N GLY A 45 7.33 7.32 5.43
CA GLY A 45 6.58 6.08 5.16
C GLY A 45 6.01 5.99 3.74
N TYR A 46 6.21 7.01 2.91
CA TYR A 46 5.75 7.06 1.52
C TYR A 46 6.63 7.97 0.66
N VAL A 47 6.44 7.91 -0.66
CA VAL A 47 7.00 8.85 -1.62
C VAL A 47 6.07 9.00 -2.83
N ILE A 48 6.02 10.21 -3.39
CA ILE A 48 5.33 10.50 -4.67
C ILE A 48 6.40 10.53 -5.76
N ILE A 49 6.23 9.73 -6.81
CA ILE A 49 7.18 9.61 -7.93
C ILE A 49 6.61 10.40 -9.12
N PRO A 50 7.05 11.64 -9.37
CA PRO A 50 6.49 12.45 -10.45
C PRO A 50 6.86 11.87 -11.82
N ASN A 51 5.90 11.91 -12.75
CA ASN A 51 6.10 11.50 -14.15
C ASN A 51 6.63 10.07 -14.28
N ALA A 52 6.11 9.16 -13.45
CA ALA A 52 6.45 7.74 -13.50
C ALA A 52 6.01 7.09 -14.83
N PHE A 53 4.95 7.61 -15.44
CA PHE A 53 4.44 7.22 -16.75
C PHE A 53 3.82 8.42 -17.48
N THR A 54 3.58 8.26 -18.76
CA THR A 54 3.08 9.33 -19.64
C THR A 54 1.57 9.54 -19.50
N GLU A 55 1.11 10.75 -19.84
CA GLU A 55 -0.32 11.06 -19.91
C GLU A 55 -1.05 10.14 -20.90
N THR A 56 -0.41 9.76 -22.01
CA THR A 56 -0.99 8.81 -22.97
C THR A 56 -1.21 7.43 -22.34
N GLU A 57 -0.28 6.94 -21.53
CA GLU A 57 -0.45 5.67 -20.81
C GLU A 57 -1.56 5.76 -19.75
N ALA A 58 -1.72 6.91 -19.10
CA ALA A 58 -2.82 7.16 -18.18
C ALA A 58 -4.18 7.06 -18.89
N VAL A 59 -4.32 7.75 -20.03
CA VAL A 59 -5.54 7.76 -20.84
C VAL A 59 -5.87 6.37 -21.39
N GLU A 60 -4.85 5.63 -21.85
CA GLU A 60 -5.03 4.24 -22.30
C GLU A 60 -5.55 3.34 -21.17
N ALA A 61 -4.98 3.47 -19.96
CA ALA A 61 -5.40 2.72 -18.79
C ALA A 61 -6.85 3.04 -18.38
N ILE A 62 -7.25 4.32 -18.40
CA ILE A 62 -8.62 4.74 -18.12
C ILE A 62 -9.59 4.14 -19.16
N ALA A 63 -9.26 4.23 -20.44
CA ALA A 63 -10.11 3.66 -21.49
C ALA A 63 -10.28 2.14 -21.34
N GLU A 64 -9.23 1.44 -20.90
CA GLU A 64 -9.30 0.01 -20.63
C GLU A 64 -10.15 -0.31 -19.39
N ILE A 65 -10.09 0.52 -18.35
CA ILE A 65 -10.97 0.41 -17.18
C ILE A 65 -12.43 0.54 -17.61
N ASP A 66 -12.76 1.55 -18.41
CA ASP A 66 -14.11 1.76 -18.93
C ASP A 66 -14.60 0.58 -19.77
N ARG A 67 -13.72 0.04 -20.64
CA ARG A 67 -14.03 -1.15 -21.44
C ARG A 67 -14.32 -2.36 -20.56
N LEU A 68 -13.52 -2.59 -19.52
CA LEU A 68 -13.68 -3.72 -18.60
C LEU A 68 -14.91 -3.57 -17.69
N HIS A 69 -15.25 -2.36 -17.28
CA HIS A 69 -16.47 -2.06 -16.53
C HIS A 69 -17.74 -2.30 -17.36
N GLY A 70 -17.72 -1.91 -18.64
CA GLY A 70 -18.88 -2.02 -19.52
C GLY A 70 -20.08 -1.21 -19.01
N LYS A 71 -21.29 -1.70 -19.28
CA LYS A 71 -22.53 -1.03 -18.85
C LYS A 71 -22.89 -1.42 -17.42
N GLY A 72 -22.72 -0.50 -16.47
CA GLY A 72 -23.14 -0.68 -15.08
C GLY A 72 -22.08 -1.34 -14.21
N PRO A 73 -20.96 -0.66 -13.92
CA PRO A 73 -19.93 -1.19 -13.03
C PRO A 73 -20.50 -1.47 -11.63
N LYS A 74 -20.10 -2.60 -11.05
CA LYS A 74 -20.52 -2.98 -9.69
C LYS A 74 -19.82 -2.10 -8.66
N THR A 75 -20.54 -1.71 -7.62
CA THR A 75 -19.97 -1.00 -6.47
C THR A 75 -19.66 -1.96 -5.33
N GLY A 76 -18.85 -1.50 -4.37
CA GLY A 76 -18.61 -2.21 -3.11
C GLY A 76 -19.89 -2.41 -2.30
N SER A 77 -19.85 -3.40 -1.41
CA SER A 77 -21.01 -3.85 -0.63
C SER A 77 -20.92 -3.52 0.86
N ASN A 78 -19.85 -2.86 1.30
CA ASN A 78 -19.59 -2.52 2.69
C ASN A 78 -18.85 -1.17 2.81
N PHE A 79 -18.66 -0.71 4.06
CA PHE A 79 -18.06 0.59 4.35
C PHE A 79 -16.57 0.70 3.96
N PHE A 80 -15.86 -0.43 3.87
CA PHE A 80 -14.45 -0.43 3.47
C PHE A 80 -14.32 -0.43 1.95
N ASP A 81 -15.07 -1.30 1.26
CA ASP A 81 -15.04 -1.39 -0.20
C ASP A 81 -15.66 -0.18 -0.90
N GLY A 82 -16.59 0.51 -0.22
CA GLY A 82 -17.23 1.74 -0.69
C GLY A 82 -18.49 1.49 -1.53
N TYR A 83 -19.64 2.05 -1.10
CA TYR A 83 -20.92 1.87 -1.78
C TYR A 83 -21.02 2.60 -3.13
N LYS A 84 -20.10 3.52 -3.39
CA LYS A 84 -19.93 4.29 -4.62
C LYS A 84 -18.51 4.14 -5.19
N THR A 85 -17.84 3.05 -4.86
CA THR A 85 -16.51 2.73 -5.39
C THR A 85 -16.61 1.52 -6.29
N ASN A 86 -16.06 1.61 -7.50
CA ASN A 86 -15.97 0.49 -8.43
C ASN A 86 -14.55 -0.10 -8.40
N ARG A 87 -14.47 -1.44 -8.48
CA ARG A 87 -13.19 -2.16 -8.49
C ARG A 87 -13.18 -3.24 -9.55
N ILE A 88 -12.05 -3.36 -10.24
CA ILE A 88 -11.73 -4.52 -11.08
C ILE A 88 -10.61 -5.28 -10.39
N LEU A 89 -10.95 -6.37 -9.71
CA LEU A 89 -9.98 -7.27 -9.08
C LEU A 89 -9.23 -8.10 -10.12
N SER A 90 -8.08 -8.67 -9.76
CA SER A 90 -7.28 -9.58 -10.62
C SER A 90 -6.98 -8.98 -12.00
N LEU A 91 -6.60 -7.69 -12.03
CA LEU A 91 -6.51 -6.88 -13.24
C LEU A 91 -5.57 -7.47 -14.30
N LEU A 92 -4.41 -7.98 -13.88
CA LEU A 92 -3.41 -8.60 -14.76
C LEU A 92 -3.89 -9.89 -15.44
N GLY A 93 -4.91 -10.54 -14.90
CA GLY A 93 -5.55 -11.70 -15.53
C GLY A 93 -6.59 -11.32 -16.60
N LYS A 94 -6.93 -10.03 -16.71
CA LYS A 94 -8.01 -9.52 -17.58
C LYS A 94 -7.50 -8.68 -18.74
N THR A 95 -6.32 -8.08 -18.60
CA THR A 95 -5.72 -7.19 -19.61
C THR A 95 -4.21 -7.07 -19.42
N ARG A 96 -3.51 -6.71 -20.51
CA ARG A 96 -2.06 -6.47 -20.53
C ARG A 96 -1.70 -4.97 -20.51
N VAL A 97 -2.68 -4.08 -20.63
CA VAL A 97 -2.47 -2.61 -20.61
C VAL A 97 -1.73 -2.16 -19.33
N PHE A 98 -1.94 -2.87 -18.22
CA PHE A 98 -1.41 -2.50 -16.92
C PHE A 98 -0.03 -3.08 -16.59
N ASP A 99 0.50 -4.01 -17.40
CA ASP A 99 1.78 -4.67 -17.11
C ASP A 99 2.93 -3.68 -16.93
N LYS A 100 2.94 -2.61 -17.73
CA LYS A 100 3.99 -1.60 -17.74
C LYS A 100 4.14 -0.91 -16.38
N PHE A 101 3.05 -0.71 -15.65
CA PHE A 101 3.06 -0.08 -14.34
C PHE A 101 3.66 -0.99 -13.27
N CYS A 102 3.54 -2.31 -13.43
CA CYS A 102 4.19 -3.28 -12.56
C CYS A 102 5.71 -3.33 -12.73
N LEU A 103 6.22 -2.80 -13.84
CA LEU A 103 7.62 -2.89 -14.24
C LEU A 103 8.37 -1.55 -14.11
N LEU A 104 7.79 -0.57 -13.42
CA LEU A 104 8.39 0.75 -13.22
C LEU A 104 9.72 0.63 -12.46
N PRO A 105 10.86 1.05 -13.03
CA PRO A 105 12.18 0.88 -12.42
C PRO A 105 12.30 1.48 -11.01
N GLN A 106 11.63 2.61 -10.78
CA GLN A 106 11.63 3.30 -9.49
C GLN A 106 10.90 2.49 -8.42
N VAL A 107 9.81 1.81 -8.78
CA VAL A 107 9.05 0.93 -7.88
C VAL A 107 9.87 -0.31 -7.54
N HIS A 108 10.52 -0.92 -8.54
CA HIS A 108 11.45 -2.03 -8.31
C HIS A 108 12.59 -1.63 -7.38
N ALA A 109 13.24 -0.48 -7.61
CA ALA A 109 14.33 -0.01 -6.76
C ALA A 109 13.90 0.22 -5.30
N LEU A 110 12.68 0.71 -5.08
CA LEU A 110 12.11 0.85 -3.73
C LEU A 110 11.84 -0.52 -3.10
N ASN A 111 11.21 -1.43 -3.84
CA ASN A 111 10.93 -2.78 -3.35
C ASN A 111 12.22 -3.55 -3.02
N ASP A 112 13.23 -3.47 -3.88
CA ASP A 112 14.56 -4.06 -3.66
C ASP A 112 15.22 -3.51 -2.39
N TYR A 113 14.96 -2.25 -2.03
CA TYR A 113 15.48 -1.67 -0.80
C TYR A 113 14.67 -2.10 0.43
N PHE A 114 13.33 -2.08 0.36
CA PHE A 114 12.44 -2.24 1.52
C PHE A 114 12.03 -3.68 1.83
N LEU A 115 11.88 -4.53 0.81
CA LEU A 115 11.44 -5.91 0.95
C LEU A 115 12.65 -6.87 0.93
N ASP A 116 12.41 -8.13 1.26
CA ASP A 116 13.40 -9.20 1.07
C ASP A 116 13.58 -9.52 -0.42
N GLU A 117 14.64 -10.27 -0.72
CA GLU A 117 14.86 -10.83 -2.05
C GLU A 117 13.67 -11.72 -2.47
N ASP A 118 13.42 -11.81 -3.78
CA ASP A 118 12.35 -12.62 -4.36
C ASP A 118 10.92 -12.26 -3.87
N TYR A 119 10.67 -10.98 -3.58
CA TYR A 119 9.33 -10.50 -3.27
C TYR A 119 8.33 -10.85 -4.39
N LEU A 120 7.10 -11.19 -3.99
CA LEU A 120 6.07 -11.61 -4.93
C LEU A 120 5.06 -10.50 -5.19
N PHE A 121 4.55 -10.49 -6.41
CA PHE A 121 3.40 -9.66 -6.77
C PHE A 121 2.14 -10.23 -6.12
N TYR A 122 1.48 -9.45 -5.27
CA TYR A 122 0.31 -9.90 -4.53
C TYR A 122 -1.00 -9.66 -5.30
N ILE A 123 -1.37 -8.39 -5.51
CA ILE A 123 -2.66 -8.01 -6.11
C ILE A 123 -2.45 -6.77 -6.99
N MET A 124 -3.15 -6.73 -8.12
CA MET A 124 -3.43 -5.51 -8.86
C MET A 124 -4.93 -5.38 -9.06
N GLU A 125 -5.46 -4.22 -8.68
CA GLU A 125 -6.85 -3.86 -8.87
C GLU A 125 -6.99 -2.40 -9.26
N THR A 126 -8.17 -2.05 -9.77
CA THR A 126 -8.55 -0.65 -10.00
C THR A 126 -9.40 -0.18 -8.84
N ILE A 127 -9.32 1.12 -8.51
CA ILE A 127 -10.16 1.76 -7.51
C ILE A 127 -10.70 3.05 -8.13
N VAL A 128 -11.98 3.04 -8.51
CA VAL A 128 -12.65 4.21 -9.08
C VAL A 128 -13.65 4.75 -8.06
N ILE A 129 -13.32 5.87 -7.46
CA ILE A 129 -14.12 6.53 -6.42
C ILE A 129 -15.09 7.51 -7.08
N ASN A 130 -16.39 7.28 -6.95
CA ASN A 130 -17.40 8.16 -7.55
C ASN A 130 -17.84 9.29 -6.61
N PRO A 131 -18.43 10.38 -7.14
CA PRO A 131 -18.88 11.51 -6.35
C PRO A 131 -19.78 11.16 -5.16
N GLY A 132 -19.42 11.71 -4.00
CA GLY A 132 -20.14 11.55 -2.74
C GLY A 132 -19.94 10.20 -2.06
N GLU A 133 -18.86 9.49 -2.39
CA GLU A 133 -18.33 8.40 -1.55
C GLU A 133 -17.81 8.95 -0.20
N LYS A 134 -17.65 8.06 0.79
CA LYS A 134 -17.08 8.39 2.11
C LYS A 134 -15.61 7.99 2.19
N ASN A 135 -14.86 8.71 3.03
CA ASN A 135 -13.49 8.33 3.37
C ASN A 135 -13.49 6.92 3.98
N GLN A 136 -12.52 6.11 3.56
CA GLN A 136 -12.17 4.91 4.32
C GLN A 136 -11.65 5.30 5.70
N VAL A 137 -11.79 4.40 6.67
CA VAL A 137 -11.16 4.55 7.99
C VAL A 137 -9.64 4.55 7.84
N LEU A 138 -8.93 5.32 8.67
CA LEU A 138 -7.48 5.25 8.73
C LEU A 138 -7.05 3.82 9.11
N HIS A 139 -6.14 3.26 8.31
CA HIS A 139 -5.67 1.89 8.46
C HIS A 139 -4.25 1.75 7.92
N HIS A 140 -3.68 0.55 8.11
CA HIS A 140 -2.47 0.11 7.43
C HIS A 140 -2.80 -1.17 6.65
N ASP A 141 -2.32 -1.26 5.41
CA ASP A 141 -2.67 -2.35 4.48
C ASP A 141 -2.28 -3.74 5.01
N ASP A 142 -1.21 -3.79 5.81
CA ASP A 142 -0.74 -5.02 6.42
C ASP A 142 -1.46 -5.37 7.74
N GLY A 143 -2.62 -4.76 8.02
CA GLY A 143 -3.43 -5.00 9.23
C GLY A 143 -3.91 -6.44 9.41
N VAL A 144 -3.90 -7.24 8.35
CA VAL A 144 -4.13 -8.69 8.40
C VAL A 144 -2.92 -9.49 8.93
N THR A 145 -1.77 -8.85 9.09
CA THR A 145 -0.52 -9.49 9.52
C THR A 145 -0.42 -9.47 11.05
N HIS A 146 -0.38 -10.65 11.67
CA HIS A 146 -0.30 -10.79 13.14
C HIS A 146 1.09 -10.51 13.75
N LEU A 147 2.03 -9.94 12.99
CA LEU A 147 3.36 -9.59 13.49
C LEU A 147 3.30 -8.24 14.23
N PRO A 148 3.89 -8.13 15.43
CA PRO A 148 3.83 -6.91 16.24
C PRO A 148 4.50 -5.72 15.53
N ARG A 149 3.94 -4.53 15.70
CA ARG A 149 4.53 -3.26 15.26
C ARG A 149 5.19 -2.53 16.44
N PRO A 150 6.20 -1.67 16.22
CA PRO A 150 6.81 -1.36 14.93
C PRO A 150 7.70 -2.49 14.42
N ARG A 151 7.75 -2.65 13.09
CA ARG A 151 8.53 -3.67 12.38
C ARG A 151 8.87 -3.20 10.97
N PRO A 152 9.84 -3.84 10.28
CA PRO A 152 10.05 -3.62 8.85
C PRO A 152 8.80 -3.96 8.03
N PRO A 153 8.66 -3.36 6.84
CA PRO A 153 7.53 -3.62 5.95
C PRO A 153 7.54 -5.08 5.48
N VAL A 154 6.38 -5.71 5.50
CA VAL A 154 6.15 -7.06 4.92
C VAL A 154 5.58 -6.98 3.51
N THR A 155 4.97 -5.84 3.18
CA THR A 155 4.39 -5.51 1.88
C THR A 155 4.68 -4.05 1.57
N ALA A 156 4.64 -3.68 0.29
CA ALA A 156 4.68 -2.31 -0.17
C ALA A 156 3.50 -2.09 -1.13
N ALA A 157 2.73 -1.05 -0.87
CA ALA A 157 1.65 -0.64 -1.77
C ALA A 157 2.19 0.37 -2.79
N THR A 158 1.80 0.21 -4.06
CA THR A 158 2.07 1.19 -5.12
C THR A 158 0.73 1.64 -5.67
N MET A 159 0.45 2.94 -5.57
CA MET A 159 -0.75 3.55 -6.15
C MET A 159 -0.39 4.18 -7.49
N ILE A 160 -1.06 3.75 -8.56
CA ILE A 160 -0.89 4.31 -9.91
C ILE A 160 -1.97 5.37 -10.13
N VAL A 161 -1.55 6.63 -10.22
CA VAL A 161 -2.47 7.78 -10.23
C VAL A 161 -2.84 8.13 -11.68
N LEU A 162 -3.99 7.60 -12.13
CA LEU A 162 -4.46 7.77 -13.52
C LEU A 162 -5.19 9.09 -13.76
N ASP A 163 -5.79 9.65 -12.71
CA ASP A 163 -6.42 10.98 -12.69
C ASP A 163 -5.79 11.84 -11.59
N ASP A 164 -5.81 13.15 -11.76
CA ASP A 164 -5.27 14.09 -10.78
C ASP A 164 -5.87 13.85 -9.39
N TYR A 165 -5.02 13.69 -8.39
CA TYR A 165 -5.39 13.69 -7.00
C TYR A 165 -5.45 15.13 -6.52
N THR A 166 -6.63 15.55 -6.05
CA THR A 166 -6.90 16.92 -5.59
C THR A 166 -7.46 16.89 -4.18
N GLU A 167 -7.47 18.04 -3.51
CA GLU A 167 -8.00 18.17 -2.15
C GLU A 167 -9.50 17.80 -2.03
N THR A 168 -10.24 17.81 -3.13
CA THR A 168 -11.71 17.69 -3.12
C THR A 168 -12.25 16.43 -3.77
N ASN A 169 -11.42 15.65 -4.49
CA ASN A 169 -11.88 14.44 -5.19
C ASN A 169 -11.52 13.12 -4.49
N GLY A 170 -10.97 13.20 -3.27
CA GLY A 170 -10.62 12.01 -2.49
C GLY A 170 -9.22 11.48 -2.76
N ALA A 171 -8.25 12.38 -3.01
CA ALA A 171 -6.83 12.02 -2.95
C ALA A 171 -6.52 11.20 -1.70
N THR A 172 -5.67 10.17 -1.83
CA THR A 172 -5.31 9.29 -0.72
C THR A 172 -4.84 10.11 0.47
N ARG A 173 -5.36 9.76 1.65
CA ARG A 173 -5.00 10.42 2.90
C ARG A 173 -3.99 9.58 3.65
N ILE A 174 -2.92 10.21 4.09
CA ILE A 174 -1.75 9.57 4.68
C ILE A 174 -1.30 10.32 5.92
N ILE A 175 -0.75 9.61 6.90
CA ILE A 175 -0.11 10.23 8.06
C ILE A 175 1.39 9.99 7.96
N PRO A 176 2.20 11.03 7.63
CA PRO A 176 3.65 10.89 7.56
C PRO A 176 4.25 10.37 8.86
N GLY A 177 5.16 9.39 8.77
CA GLY A 177 5.84 8.81 9.92
C GLY A 177 5.03 7.75 10.69
N SER A 178 3.77 7.49 10.32
CA SER A 178 2.91 6.50 10.98
C SER A 178 3.36 5.05 10.81
N HIS A 179 4.22 4.78 9.83
CA HIS A 179 4.86 3.48 9.64
C HIS A 179 5.76 3.08 10.83
N LEU A 180 6.21 4.05 11.65
CA LEU A 180 7.06 3.81 12.83
C LEU A 180 6.26 3.53 14.11
N TRP A 181 4.94 3.59 14.07
CA TRP A 181 4.11 3.43 15.27
C TRP A 181 3.89 1.96 15.63
N GLY A 182 3.77 1.71 16.94
CA GLY A 182 3.35 0.42 17.49
C GLY A 182 1.83 0.23 17.43
N ASN A 183 1.38 -0.95 17.87
CA ASN A 183 -0.05 -1.32 17.89
C ASN A 183 -0.87 -0.56 18.96
N ASP A 184 -0.21 0.18 19.84
CA ASP A 184 -0.82 0.98 20.91
C ASP A 184 -1.31 2.35 20.42
N ARG A 185 -1.03 2.72 19.16
CA ARG A 185 -1.42 4.01 18.59
C ARG A 185 -2.28 3.84 17.34
N VAL A 186 -3.37 4.57 17.30
CA VAL A 186 -4.23 4.76 16.12
C VAL A 186 -4.12 6.22 15.70
N GLY A 187 -4.02 6.48 14.41
CA GLY A 187 -3.97 7.84 13.88
C GLY A 187 -5.31 8.55 13.96
N GLU A 188 -5.27 9.86 14.14
CA GLU A 188 -6.44 10.72 14.12
C GLU A 188 -6.59 11.44 12.77
N GLU A 189 -7.84 11.73 12.42
CA GLU A 189 -8.17 12.35 11.12
C GLU A 189 -7.45 13.68 10.86
N HIS A 190 -7.18 14.45 11.91
CA HIS A 190 -6.51 15.75 11.78
C HIS A 190 -5.00 15.64 11.52
N GLU A 191 -4.40 14.46 11.73
CA GLU A 191 -2.99 14.19 11.45
C GLU A 191 -2.77 13.80 9.97
N ALA A 192 -3.83 13.42 9.26
CA ALA A 192 -3.75 12.94 7.89
C ALA A 192 -3.78 14.07 6.88
N ILE A 193 -2.86 14.02 5.92
CA ILE A 193 -2.75 14.95 4.79
C ILE A 193 -3.19 14.27 3.48
N SER A 194 -3.72 15.06 2.54
CA SER A 194 -4.04 14.60 1.19
C SER A 194 -2.78 14.48 0.33
N ALA A 195 -2.57 13.35 -0.32
CA ALA A 195 -1.48 13.13 -1.28
C ALA A 195 -1.82 13.76 -2.65
N VAL A 196 -1.97 15.09 -2.70
CA VAL A 196 -2.29 15.84 -3.92
C VAL A 196 -1.15 15.73 -4.93
N CYS A 197 -1.48 15.31 -6.15
CA CYS A 197 -0.54 15.16 -7.24
C CYS A 197 -1.26 15.07 -8.60
N PRO A 198 -0.59 15.43 -9.72
CA PRO A 198 -1.17 15.23 -11.05
C PRO A 198 -1.23 13.74 -11.41
N ARG A 199 -2.03 13.40 -12.43
CA ARG A 199 -1.93 12.09 -13.10
C ARG A 199 -0.51 11.80 -13.58
N GLY A 200 -0.18 10.52 -13.74
CA GLY A 200 1.14 10.09 -14.21
C GLY A 200 2.15 9.86 -13.08
N VAL A 201 1.65 9.73 -11.85
CA VAL A 201 2.42 9.41 -10.63
C VAL A 201 2.30 7.93 -10.30
#